data_AF-Q39LL2-F1
#
_entry.id   AF-Q39LL2-F1
#
_cell.length_a   1.000
_cell.length_b   1.000
_cell.length_c   1.000
_cell.angle_alpha   90.00
_cell.angle_beta   90.00
_cell.angle_gamma   90.00
#
_symmetry.space_group_name_H-M   'P 1'
#
loop_
_entity.id
_entity.type
_entity.pdbx_description
1 polymer ?
#
loop_
_entity_poly.entity_id
_entity_poly.type
_entity_poly.pdbx_seq_one_letter_code
_entity_poly.pdbx_strand_id
1 'polypeptide(L)'
;MLRSCAMVGVSCCLLASRADAMSHGPVRLDIRQIDGKPAACLPASDDTGSDPIQIRGVGVTRQTGLVSPVVTYWELEVPERAPPVYLKRGECLVYGQTVAGAVVRAAPRALDINKFYSISILPGGDYGPVYGSVFCVIRQAGGGVRIATPGQEGNPCAPAGH
;
A
#
# COMPACT_ATOMS: atom_id res chain seq x y z
N MET A 1 -70.40 -34.03 -7.38
CA MET A 1 -69.54 -34.42 -8.52
C MET A 1 -68.22 -33.67 -8.42
N LEU A 2 -67.12 -34.40 -8.57
CA LEU A 2 -65.73 -33.93 -8.45
C LEU A 2 -65.42 -32.71 -9.33
N ARG A 3 -64.55 -31.82 -8.84
CA ARG A 3 -63.35 -31.44 -9.60
C ARG A 3 -62.26 -30.86 -8.69
N SER A 4 -61.16 -31.57 -8.60
CA SER A 4 -59.87 -31.10 -8.09
C SER A 4 -59.26 -30.09 -9.06
N CYS A 5 -58.55 -29.08 -8.54
CA CYS A 5 -57.42 -28.45 -9.21
C CYS A 5 -56.29 -28.28 -8.19
N ALA A 6 -55.11 -28.72 -8.60
CA ALA A 6 -53.90 -28.86 -7.81
C ALA A 6 -52.93 -27.68 -8.02
N MET A 7 -51.96 -27.59 -7.11
CA MET A 7 -50.69 -26.83 -7.19
C MET A 7 -50.83 -25.29 -7.19
N VAL A 8 -49.97 -24.51 -6.54
CA VAL A 8 -48.50 -24.54 -6.58
C VAL A 8 -47.96 -23.96 -5.27
N GLY A 9 -47.07 -24.70 -4.60
CA GLY A 9 -46.28 -24.18 -3.50
C GLY A 9 -45.28 -23.16 -4.02
N VAL A 10 -45.46 -21.89 -3.66
CA VAL A 10 -44.44 -20.87 -3.88
C VAL A 10 -43.51 -20.90 -2.68
N SER A 11 -42.59 -21.86 -2.69
CA SER A 11 -41.34 -21.75 -1.96
C SER A 11 -40.50 -20.69 -2.68
N CYS A 12 -40.76 -19.41 -2.39
CA CYS A 12 -39.82 -18.36 -2.72
C CYS A 12 -38.65 -18.50 -1.75
N CYS A 13 -37.69 -19.35 -2.12
CA CYS A 13 -36.33 -19.24 -1.66
C CYS A 13 -35.92 -17.78 -1.79
N LEU A 14 -35.90 -17.08 -0.65
CA LEU A 14 -35.18 -15.83 -0.46
C LEU A 14 -33.73 -16.15 -0.77
N LEU A 15 -33.38 -16.04 -2.06
CA LEU A 15 -32.02 -16.06 -2.55
C LEU A 15 -31.32 -14.92 -1.82
N ALA A 16 -30.62 -15.29 -0.75
CA ALA A 16 -29.65 -14.47 -0.07
C ALA A 16 -28.67 -14.01 -1.15
N SER A 17 -28.92 -12.82 -1.70
CA SER A 17 -27.96 -12.10 -2.50
C SER A 17 -26.83 -11.76 -1.53
N ARG A 18 -25.85 -12.66 -1.41
CA ARG A 18 -24.60 -12.34 -0.74
C ARG A 18 -23.92 -11.30 -1.62
N ALA A 19 -24.09 -10.04 -1.26
CA ALA A 19 -23.20 -9.00 -1.71
C ALA A 19 -21.85 -9.29 -1.04
N ASP A 20 -21.03 -10.11 -1.68
CA ASP A 20 -19.62 -10.22 -1.32
C ASP A 20 -18.95 -8.92 -1.75
N ALA A 21 -18.89 -7.96 -0.83
CA ALA A 21 -18.10 -6.76 -0.99
C ALA A 21 -16.62 -7.16 -0.94
N MET A 22 -16.02 -7.42 -2.11
CA MET A 22 -14.57 -7.57 -2.22
C MET A 22 -13.93 -6.20 -1.98
N SER A 23 -13.40 -6.00 -0.78
CA SER A 23 -12.51 -4.88 -0.50
C SER A 23 -11.21 -5.10 -1.28
N HIS A 24 -11.02 -4.36 -2.37
CA HIS A 24 -9.73 -4.34 -3.05
C HIS A 24 -8.73 -3.62 -2.14
N GLY A 25 -7.70 -4.35 -1.68
CA GLY A 25 -6.58 -3.77 -0.95
C GLY A 25 -5.79 -2.76 -1.79
N PRO A 26 -4.78 -2.09 -1.21
CA PRO A 26 -3.97 -1.13 -1.95
C PRO A 26 -3.28 -1.78 -3.15
N VAL A 27 -3.08 -1.01 -4.21
CA VAL A 27 -2.28 -1.45 -5.36
C VAL A 27 -0.83 -1.63 -4.92
N ARG A 28 -0.24 -2.79 -5.23
CA ARG A 28 1.09 -3.14 -4.72
C ARG A 28 2.17 -2.29 -5.37
N LEU A 29 2.96 -1.60 -4.53
CA LEU A 29 4.20 -0.94 -4.96
C LEU A 29 5.33 -1.95 -5.11
N ASP A 30 6.17 -1.74 -6.13
CA ASP A 30 7.45 -2.40 -6.26
C ASP A 30 8.44 -1.74 -5.30
N ILE A 31 9.08 -2.53 -4.43
CA ILE A 31 10.11 -2.02 -3.53
C ILE A 31 11.49 -2.30 -4.10
N ARG A 32 12.29 -1.24 -4.22
CA ARG A 32 13.69 -1.31 -4.64
C ARG A 32 14.60 -0.66 -3.61
N GLN A 33 15.89 -0.90 -3.77
CA GLN A 33 16.94 -0.20 -3.04
C GLN A 33 17.66 0.75 -4.00
N ILE A 34 17.63 2.05 -3.70
CA ILE A 34 18.32 3.11 -4.45
C ILE A 34 19.21 3.84 -3.45
N ASP A 35 20.52 3.87 -3.70
CA ASP A 35 21.52 4.50 -2.82
C ASP A 35 21.42 4.08 -1.35
N GLY A 36 21.16 2.79 -1.12
CA GLY A 36 21.02 2.22 0.23
C GLY A 36 19.69 2.51 0.92
N LYS A 37 18.78 3.23 0.28
CA LYS A 37 17.46 3.61 0.83
C LYS A 37 16.33 2.81 0.18
N PRO A 38 15.23 2.56 0.91
CA PRO A 38 14.03 2.00 0.29
C PRO A 38 13.43 3.01 -0.69
N ALA A 39 13.04 2.52 -1.86
CA ALA A 39 12.34 3.27 -2.88
C ALA A 39 11.06 2.52 -3.25
N ALA A 40 9.93 3.23 -3.26
CA ALA A 40 8.67 2.70 -3.71
C ALA A 40 8.44 3.12 -5.16
N CYS A 41 8.32 2.14 -6.04
CA CYS A 41 8.11 2.34 -7.47
C CYS A 41 6.69 1.95 -7.84
N LEU A 42 6.09 2.74 -8.73
CA LEU A 42 4.83 2.32 -9.32
C LEU A 42 5.05 1.07 -10.16
N PRO A 43 4.14 0.08 -10.08
CA PRO A 43 4.24 -1.09 -10.91
C PRO A 43 4.21 -0.67 -12.38
N ALA A 44 4.94 -1.38 -13.23
CA ALA A 44 4.98 -1.11 -14.67
C ALA A 44 3.60 -1.25 -15.33
N SER A 45 2.73 -2.08 -14.75
CA SER A 45 1.34 -2.28 -15.13
C SER A 45 0.52 -2.65 -13.90
N ASP A 46 -0.71 -2.16 -13.81
CA ASP A 46 -1.75 -2.70 -12.95
C ASP A 46 -3.11 -2.59 -13.66
N ASP A 47 -4.12 -3.26 -13.12
CA ASP A 47 -5.45 -3.32 -13.73
C ASP A 47 -6.36 -2.15 -13.29
N THR A 48 -5.86 -1.23 -12.44
CA THR A 48 -6.72 -0.37 -11.60
C THR A 48 -6.27 1.09 -11.49
N GLY A 49 -5.11 1.47 -12.03
CA GLY A 49 -4.50 2.77 -11.80
C GLY A 49 -4.36 3.65 -13.04
N SER A 50 -4.66 4.93 -12.87
CA SER A 50 -4.31 5.99 -13.84
C SER A 50 -2.79 6.09 -14.05
N ASP A 51 -2.35 6.51 -15.23
CA ASP A 51 -0.95 6.84 -15.52
C ASP A 51 -0.89 8.16 -16.31
N PRO A 52 -0.14 9.18 -15.85
CA PRO A 52 0.56 9.25 -14.56
C PRO A 52 -0.39 9.39 -13.36
N ILE A 53 0.06 9.01 -12.17
CA ILE A 53 -0.68 9.31 -10.94
C ILE A 53 -0.28 10.67 -10.41
N GLN A 54 -1.27 11.46 -9.97
CA GLN A 54 -0.99 12.62 -9.14
C GLN A 54 -0.70 12.16 -7.71
N ILE A 55 0.39 12.63 -7.09
CA ILE A 55 0.70 12.33 -5.69
C ILE A 55 0.08 13.41 -4.80
N ARG A 56 -0.71 13.00 -3.81
CA ARG A 56 -1.18 13.87 -2.72
C ARG A 56 -0.40 13.66 -1.43
N GLY A 57 0.08 12.46 -1.17
CA GLY A 57 0.84 12.19 0.04
C GLY A 57 1.66 10.93 -0.04
N VAL A 58 2.68 10.86 0.81
CA VAL A 58 3.47 9.65 1.01
C VAL A 58 3.64 9.46 2.51
N GLY A 59 3.43 8.23 2.96
CA GLY A 59 3.63 7.85 4.35
C GLY A 59 4.50 6.61 4.46
N VAL A 60 5.44 6.63 5.40
CA VAL A 60 6.13 5.43 5.88
C VAL A 60 5.84 5.26 7.35
N THR A 61 5.31 4.11 7.70
CA THR A 61 4.89 3.79 9.05
C THR A 61 5.41 2.44 9.50
N ARG A 62 5.41 2.24 10.82
CA ARG A 62 5.68 0.96 11.45
C ARG A 62 4.62 0.64 12.47
N GLN A 63 4.03 -0.54 12.35
CA GLN A 63 3.24 -1.11 13.43
C GLN A 63 4.18 -1.68 14.50
N THR A 64 3.98 -1.27 15.75
CA THR A 64 4.84 -1.67 16.88
C THR A 64 4.27 -2.81 17.72
N GLY A 65 3.06 -3.26 17.42
CA GLY A 65 2.35 -4.35 18.09
C GLY A 65 0.91 -4.44 17.59
N LEU A 66 0.18 -5.48 18.01
CA LEU A 66 -1.23 -5.67 17.64
C LEU A 66 -2.14 -4.53 18.12
N VAL A 67 -1.83 -3.96 19.29
CA VAL A 67 -2.62 -2.89 19.93
C VAL A 67 -1.85 -1.57 20.08
N SER A 68 -0.61 -1.52 19.60
CA SER A 68 0.27 -0.36 19.75
C SER A 68 0.04 0.65 18.62
N PRO A 69 0.23 1.96 18.87
CA PRO A 69 0.03 2.96 17.85
C PRO A 69 0.97 2.73 16.66
N VAL A 70 0.46 3.03 15.47
CA VAL A 70 1.26 3.11 14.26
C VAL A 70 2.22 4.30 14.40
N VAL A 71 3.51 4.04 14.28
CA VAL A 71 4.53 5.09 14.38
C VAL A 71 4.86 5.58 12.98
N THR A 72 4.69 6.89 12.74
CA THR A 72 5.10 7.55 11.49
C THR A 72 6.61 7.79 11.47
N TYR A 73 7.27 7.27 10.43
CA TYR A 73 8.70 7.41 10.19
C TYR A 73 9.03 8.48 9.17
N TRP A 74 8.12 8.75 8.24
CA TRP A 74 8.22 9.80 7.27
C TRP A 74 6.84 10.08 6.70
N GLU A 75 6.52 11.35 6.52
CA GLU A 75 5.26 11.75 5.94
C GLU A 75 5.42 13.09 5.21
N LEU A 76 4.95 13.13 3.98
CA LEU A 76 4.80 14.35 3.21
C LEU A 76 3.41 14.41 2.60
N GLU A 77 2.96 15.64 2.38
CA GLU A 77 1.68 15.96 1.77
C GLU A 77 1.91 17.05 0.71
N VAL A 78 1.36 16.89 -0.48
CA VAL A 78 1.31 17.93 -1.52
C VAL A 78 -0.02 18.67 -1.34
N PRO A 79 -0.02 19.93 -0.87
CA PRO A 79 -1.24 20.70 -0.69
C PRO A 79 -1.96 20.92 -2.02
N GLU A 80 -3.29 21.00 -2.00
CA GLU A 80 -4.11 21.21 -3.20
C GLU A 80 -3.77 22.50 -3.99
N ARG A 81 -3.22 23.51 -3.30
CA ARG A 81 -2.81 24.78 -3.90
C ARG A 81 -1.39 24.77 -4.48
N ALA A 82 -0.61 23.72 -4.23
CA ALA A 82 0.71 23.56 -4.80
C ALA A 82 0.60 23.02 -6.24
N PRO A 83 1.61 23.26 -7.11
CA PRO A 83 1.67 22.59 -8.41
C PRO A 83 1.56 21.07 -8.24
N PRO A 84 0.69 20.38 -9.00
CA PRO A 84 0.51 18.95 -8.87
C PRO A 84 1.80 18.22 -9.24
N VAL A 85 2.14 17.21 -8.44
CA VAL A 85 3.29 16.33 -8.68
C VAL A 85 2.78 15.01 -9.22
N TYR A 86 3.39 14.54 -10.28
CA TYR A 86 3.02 13.30 -10.95
C TYR A 86 4.14 12.28 -10.89
N LEU A 87 3.76 11.00 -10.81
CA LEU A 87 4.66 9.86 -10.92
C LEU A 87 4.16 8.93 -12.02
N LYS A 88 5.05 8.54 -12.93
CA LYS A 88 4.74 7.61 -14.03
C LYS A 88 5.00 6.17 -13.63
N ARG A 89 4.42 5.24 -14.39
CA ARG A 89 4.72 3.81 -14.26
C ARG A 89 6.22 3.54 -14.26
N GLY A 90 6.68 2.72 -13.30
CA GLY A 90 8.08 2.38 -13.11
C GLY A 90 8.94 3.47 -12.43
N GLU A 91 8.47 4.70 -12.28
CA GLU A 91 9.17 5.73 -11.51
C GLU A 91 9.07 5.44 -10.01
N CYS A 92 10.12 5.82 -9.29
CA CYS A 92 10.28 5.53 -7.87
C CYS A 92 10.35 6.81 -7.05
N LEU A 93 9.79 6.74 -5.85
CA LEU A 93 9.94 7.74 -4.81
C LEU A 93 10.81 7.17 -3.69
N VAL A 94 11.96 7.80 -3.47
CA VAL A 94 12.96 7.33 -2.50
C VAL A 94 12.60 7.84 -1.10
N TYR A 95 12.81 7.00 -0.08
CA TYR A 95 12.58 7.37 1.31
C TYR A 95 13.33 8.66 1.71
N GLY A 96 12.59 9.65 2.19
CA GLY A 96 13.11 10.95 2.56
C GLY A 96 13.41 11.89 1.39
N GLN A 97 13.01 11.54 0.16
CA GLN A 97 13.13 12.41 -1.01
C GLN A 97 12.31 13.69 -0.81
N THR A 98 12.91 14.84 -1.14
CA THR A 98 12.17 16.09 -1.22
C THR A 98 11.29 16.11 -2.46
N VAL A 99 10.02 16.45 -2.27
CA VAL A 99 9.05 16.64 -3.34
C VAL A 99 8.71 18.13 -3.43
N ALA A 100 8.84 18.72 -4.61
CA ALA A 100 8.59 20.14 -4.81
C ALA A 100 7.14 20.48 -4.44
N GLY A 101 6.94 21.54 -3.66
CA GLY A 101 5.61 21.96 -3.19
C GLY A 101 5.03 21.10 -2.07
N ALA A 102 5.68 20.00 -1.67
CA ALA A 102 5.22 19.18 -0.56
C ALA A 102 5.58 19.78 0.81
N VAL A 103 4.68 19.63 1.77
CA VAL A 103 4.88 19.90 3.18
C VAL A 103 5.29 18.59 3.86
N VAL A 104 6.44 18.59 4.54
CA VAL A 104 6.89 17.45 5.34
C VAL A 104 6.17 17.49 6.69
N ARG A 105 5.23 16.57 6.90
CA ARG A 105 4.47 16.41 8.16
C ARG A 105 5.30 15.68 9.22
N ALA A 106 6.13 14.72 8.77
CA ALA A 106 7.11 14.03 9.60
C ALA A 106 8.41 13.86 8.82
N ALA A 107 9.51 14.41 9.34
CA ALA A 107 10.83 14.23 8.74
C ALA A 107 11.27 12.76 8.77
N PRO A 108 12.03 12.30 7.76
CA PRO A 108 12.48 10.91 7.69
C PRO A 108 13.38 10.56 8.88
N ARG A 109 13.03 9.51 9.60
CA ARG A 109 13.78 8.95 10.72
C ARG A 109 14.72 7.83 10.26
N ALA A 110 15.73 7.52 11.07
CA ALA A 110 16.52 6.32 10.84
C ALA A 110 15.62 5.08 10.91
N LEU A 111 15.79 4.17 9.95
CA LEU A 111 15.07 2.91 9.91
C LEU A 111 15.83 1.86 10.70
N ASP A 112 15.11 1.12 11.53
CA ASP A 112 15.66 0.08 12.40
C ASP A 112 15.89 -1.21 11.62
N ILE A 113 17.02 -1.85 11.90
CA ILE A 113 17.39 -3.15 11.32
C ILE A 113 16.45 -4.23 11.85
N ASN A 114 16.12 -5.18 10.98
CA ASN A 114 15.23 -6.32 11.20
C ASN A 114 13.80 -5.90 11.61
N LYS A 115 13.31 -4.77 11.07
CA LYS A 115 11.94 -4.28 11.28
C LYS A 115 11.19 -4.10 9.96
N PHE A 116 9.90 -4.42 9.99
CA PHE A 116 8.97 -4.15 8.90
C PHE A 116 8.47 -2.73 8.92
N TYR A 117 8.31 -2.17 7.74
CA TYR A 117 7.73 -0.87 7.49
C TYR A 117 6.72 -0.99 6.36
N SER A 118 5.66 -0.18 6.43
CA SER A 118 4.71 0.02 5.35
C SER A 118 5.02 1.36 4.68
N ILE A 119 5.06 1.37 3.36
CA ILE A 119 5.12 2.60 2.55
C ILE A 119 3.84 2.71 1.72
N SER A 120 3.25 3.90 1.70
CA SER A 120 2.04 4.18 0.94
C SER A 120 2.20 5.47 0.15
N ILE A 121 1.68 5.48 -1.08
CA ILE A 121 1.51 6.65 -1.93
C ILE A 121 0.01 6.88 -2.08
N LEU A 122 -0.45 8.04 -1.62
CA LEU A 122 -1.85 8.45 -1.72
C LEU A 122 -2.01 9.29 -3.00
N PRO A 123 -2.93 8.91 -3.90
CA PRO A 123 -3.19 9.69 -5.10
C PRO A 123 -3.94 10.99 -4.78
N GLY A 124 -3.72 12.01 -5.61
CA GLY A 124 -4.51 13.24 -5.65
C GLY A 124 -5.62 13.20 -6.70
N GLY A 125 -6.49 14.22 -6.67
CA GLY A 125 -7.62 14.35 -7.59
C GLY A 125 -8.83 13.49 -7.21
N ASP A 126 -9.69 13.20 -8.19
CA ASP A 126 -10.91 12.40 -8.03
C ASP A 126 -10.57 10.91 -7.89
N TYR A 127 -10.19 10.51 -6.68
CA TYR A 127 -10.19 9.14 -6.15
C TYR A 127 -9.49 8.07 -7.02
N GLY A 128 -8.15 8.00 -6.92
CA GLY A 128 -7.38 6.81 -7.33
C GLY A 128 -7.21 5.81 -6.17
N PRO A 129 -6.84 4.55 -6.44
CA PRO A 129 -6.52 3.59 -5.39
C PRO A 129 -5.27 4.03 -4.62
N VAL A 130 -5.21 3.74 -3.31
CA VAL A 130 -3.97 3.88 -2.55
C VAL A 130 -2.96 2.85 -3.06
N TYR A 131 -1.74 3.29 -3.29
CA TYR A 131 -0.63 2.39 -3.57
C TYR A 131 0.10 2.09 -2.28
N GLY A 132 0.44 0.83 -2.03
CA GLY A 132 1.04 0.42 -0.77
C GLY A 132 1.91 -0.82 -0.92
N SER A 133 2.95 -0.91 -0.10
CA SER A 133 3.74 -2.13 0.03
C SER A 133 4.47 -2.15 1.37
N VAL A 134 5.06 -3.29 1.68
CA VAL A 134 5.80 -3.53 2.91
C VAL A 134 7.23 -3.90 2.58
N PHE A 135 8.16 -3.44 3.42
CA PHE A 135 9.57 -3.75 3.27
C PHE A 135 10.22 -4.00 4.63
N CYS A 136 11.33 -4.74 4.62
CA CYS A 136 12.19 -4.92 5.77
C CYS A 136 13.59 -4.38 5.50
N VAL A 137 14.19 -3.78 6.54
CA VAL A 137 15.59 -3.38 6.53
C VAL A 137 16.42 -4.51 7.15
N ILE A 138 17.38 -5.05 6.42
CA ILE A 138 18.20 -6.20 6.85
C ILE A 138 19.67 -5.77 6.92
N ARG A 139 20.39 -6.21 7.94
CA ARG A 139 21.84 -6.03 8.01
C ARG A 139 22.56 -7.00 7.08
N GLN A 140 23.52 -6.51 6.31
CA GLN A 140 24.44 -7.34 5.53
C GLN A 140 25.71 -7.64 6.32
N ALA A 141 26.35 -8.78 6.02
CA ALA A 141 27.58 -9.23 6.69
C ALA A 141 28.75 -8.22 6.59
N GLY A 142 28.74 -7.36 5.57
CA GLY A 142 29.73 -6.28 5.36
C GLY A 142 29.40 -4.94 6.03
N GLY A 143 28.40 -4.87 6.93
CA GLY A 143 28.05 -3.64 7.66
C GLY A 143 27.07 -2.70 6.94
N GLY A 144 26.65 -3.03 5.72
CA GLY A 144 25.60 -2.32 4.98
C GLY A 144 24.18 -2.76 5.33
N VAL A 145 23.19 -2.13 4.69
CA VAL A 145 21.77 -2.49 4.78
C VAL A 145 21.24 -2.98 3.43
N ARG A 146 20.35 -3.96 3.48
CA ARG A 146 19.57 -4.46 2.36
C ARG A 146 18.09 -4.22 2.62
N ILE A 147 17.38 -3.67 1.65
CA ILE A 147 15.92 -3.57 1.65
C ILE A 147 15.35 -4.82 0.99
N ALA A 148 14.44 -5.52 1.67
CA ALA A 148 13.79 -6.72 1.15
C ALA A 148 12.27 -6.61 1.26
N THR A 149 11.56 -7.24 0.34
CA THR A 149 10.12 -7.45 0.50
C THR A 149 9.86 -8.71 1.33
N PRO A 150 8.80 -8.76 2.15
CA PRO A 150 8.41 -10.00 2.80
C PRO A 150 8.20 -11.14 1.78
N GLY A 151 8.59 -12.36 2.17
CA GLY A 151 8.50 -13.55 1.31
C GLY A 151 9.69 -13.77 0.37
N GLN A 152 10.67 -12.85 0.31
CA GLN A 152 11.93 -13.11 -0.39
C GLN A 152 12.86 -14.01 0.44
N GLU A 153 13.57 -14.90 -0.24
CA GLU A 153 14.53 -15.82 0.36
C GLU A 153 15.65 -15.07 1.12
N GLY A 154 16.07 -15.61 2.27
CA GLY A 154 17.07 -14.97 3.13
C GLY A 154 16.60 -13.67 3.79
N ASN A 155 15.29 -13.41 3.84
CA ASN A 155 14.71 -12.33 4.64
C ASN A 155 14.47 -12.83 6.09
N PRO A 156 15.30 -12.42 7.08
CA PRO A 156 15.07 -12.79 8.48
C PRO A 156 13.80 -12.16 9.04
N CYS A 157 13.26 -11.17 8.35
CA CYS A 157 11.91 -10.68 8.51
C CYS A 157 11.01 -11.60 7.67
N ALA A 158 10.91 -12.86 8.07
CA ALA A 158 9.85 -13.75 7.59
C ALA A 158 8.56 -13.36 8.32
N PRO A 159 7.37 -13.43 7.70
CA PRO A 159 6.15 -13.37 8.47
C PRO A 159 6.14 -14.58 9.41
N ALA A 160 6.15 -14.35 10.73
CA ALA A 160 5.39 -15.25 11.58
C ALA A 160 3.95 -15.17 11.06
N GLY A 161 3.38 -16.31 10.70
CA GLY A 161 2.19 -16.44 9.86
C GLY A 161 1.03 -15.52 10.22
N HIS A 162 0.23 -15.23 9.20
CA HIS A 162 -1.19 -14.95 9.40
C HIS A 162 -1.92 -16.26 9.64
#